data_AF-A0A535C6H2-F1
#
_entry.id   AF-A0A535C6H2-F1
#
_cell.length_a   1.000
_cell.length_b   1.000
_cell.length_c   1.000
_cell.angle_alpha   90.00
_cell.angle_beta   90.00
_cell.angle_gamma   90.00
#
_symmetry.space_group_name_H-M   'P 1'
#
loop_
_entity.id
_entity.type
_entity.pdbx_description
1 polymer ?
#
loop_
_entity_poly.entity_id
_entity_poly.type
_entity_poly.pdbx_seq_one_letter_code
_entity_poly.pdbx_strand_id
1 'polypeptide(L)'
;MAAVLNLLPVPGLDGFGIIRPWLPYSVQYAAMRFSLLAIYAVFALLWFVAPVRSAFYHAVLQLTALANIDQALIIFGQLNMRFL
;
A
#
# COMPACT_ATOMS: atom_id res chain seq x y z
N MET A 1 -4.32 5.53 4.81
CA MET A 1 -3.32 5.42 3.72
C MET A 1 -2.29 4.33 4.01
N ALA A 2 -1.50 4.44 5.08
CA ALA A 2 -0.44 3.48 5.41
C ALA A 2 -0.91 2.01 5.53
N ALA A 3 -2.07 1.77 6.14
CA ALA A 3 -2.64 0.42 6.24
C ALA A 3 -2.89 -0.23 4.86
N VAL A 4 -3.47 0.50 3.91
CA VAL A 4 -3.75 -0.04 2.56
C VAL A 4 -2.45 -0.27 1.78
N LEU A 5 -1.45 0.61 1.96
CA LEU A 5 -0.13 0.40 1.37
C LEU A 5 0.53 -0.87 1.90
N ASN A 6 0.45 -1.12 3.21
CA ASN A 6 1.01 -2.33 3.81
C ASN A 6 0.27 -3.60 3.40
N LEU A 7 -0.98 -3.52 2.93
CA LEU A 7 -1.72 -4.68 2.40
C LEU A 7 -1.31 -5.05 0.96
N LEU A 8 -0.48 -4.26 0.29
CA LEU A 8 -0.01 -4.59 -1.06
C LEU A 8 0.82 -5.90 -1.04
N PRO A 9 0.62 -6.79 -2.02
CA PRO A 9 1.35 -8.06 -2.13
C PRO A 9 2.77 -7.85 -2.68
N VAL A 10 3.54 -6.95 -2.06
CA VAL A 10 4.90 -6.58 -2.47
C VAL A 10 5.91 -7.06 -1.44
N PRO A 11 6.96 -7.78 -1.85
CA PRO A 11 7.98 -8.29 -0.93
C PRO A 11 8.57 -7.16 -0.07
N GLY A 12 8.57 -7.35 1.25
CA GLY A 12 8.99 -6.33 2.22
C GLY A 12 7.85 -5.51 2.83
N LEU A 13 6.62 -5.63 2.33
CA LEU A 13 5.39 -5.14 2.97
C LEU A 13 4.60 -6.30 3.60
N ASP A 14 3.78 -5.99 4.61
CA ASP A 14 3.03 -7.00 5.38
C ASP A 14 2.08 -7.85 4.52
N GLY A 15 1.52 -7.26 3.46
CA GLY A 15 0.60 -7.90 2.52
C GLY A 15 1.26 -9.02 1.71
N PHE A 16 2.57 -8.96 1.51
CA PHE A 16 3.29 -10.10 0.95
C PHE A 16 3.35 -11.27 1.92
N GLY A 17 3.45 -10.99 3.23
CA GLY A 17 3.39 -12.01 4.28
C GLY A 17 2.08 -12.78 4.27
N ILE A 18 0.97 -12.11 3.90
CA ILE A 18 -0.34 -12.75 3.69
C ILE A 18 -0.20 -13.77 2.56
N ILE A 19 0.22 -13.37 1.36
CA ILE A 19 0.23 -14.28 0.19
C ILE A 19 1.32 -15.35 0.22
N ARG A 20 2.41 -15.10 0.95
CA ARG A 20 3.64 -15.91 0.95
C ARG A 20 3.43 -17.42 1.15
N PRO A 21 2.56 -17.91 2.05
CA PRO A 21 2.39 -19.35 2.29
C PRO A 21 1.87 -20.13 1.07
N TRP A 22 1.19 -19.44 0.15
CA TRP A 22 0.65 -20.05 -1.07
C TRP A 22 1.63 -20.02 -2.25
N LEU A 23 2.82 -19.43 -2.08
CA LEU A 23 3.84 -19.37 -3.13
C LEU A 23 4.86 -20.51 -3.01
N PRO A 24 5.36 -21.05 -4.13
CA PRO A 24 6.47 -22.00 -4.13
C PRO A 24 7.71 -21.44 -3.41
N TYR A 25 8.46 -22.31 -2.73
CA TYR A 25 9.62 -21.93 -1.92
C TYR A 25 10.68 -21.13 -2.71
N SER A 26 10.90 -21.48 -3.98
CA SER A 26 11.83 -20.76 -4.87
C SER A 26 11.42 -19.29 -5.07
N VAL A 27 10.11 -19.01 -5.20
CA VAL A 27 9.59 -17.66 -5.38
C VAL A 27 9.66 -16.87 -4.07
N GLN A 28 9.39 -17.52 -2.94
CA GLN A 28 9.55 -16.87 -1.63
C GLN A 28 10.99 -16.42 -1.38
N TYR A 29 11.96 -17.26 -1.73
CA TYR A 29 13.38 -16.96 -1.58
C TYR A 29 13.82 -15.80 -2.48
N ALA A 30 13.41 -15.82 -3.75
CA ALA A 30 13.67 -14.71 -4.67
C ALA A 30 13.02 -13.41 -4.17
N ALA A 31 11.76 -13.47 -3.75
CA ALA A 31 11.03 -12.31 -3.24
C ALA A 31 11.72 -11.67 -2.02
N MET A 32 12.21 -12.48 -1.07
CA MET A 32 12.98 -11.96 0.07
C MET A 32 14.25 -11.24 -0.36
N ARG A 33 15.01 -11.82 -1.30
CA ARG A 33 16.23 -11.22 -1.81
C ARG A 33 15.99 -9.86 -2.48
N PHE A 34 14.83 -9.68 -3.12
CA PHE A 34 14.47 -8.44 -3.82
C PHE A 34 13.56 -7.51 -3.01
N SER A 35 13.27 -7.83 -1.75
CA SER A 35 12.35 -7.04 -0.89
C SER A 35 12.67 -5.55 -0.83
N LEU A 36 13.94 -5.21 -0.58
CA LEU A 36 14.38 -3.81 -0.50
C LEU A 36 14.15 -3.07 -1.82
N LEU A 37 14.51 -3.70 -2.94
CA LEU A 37 14.31 -3.13 -4.28
C LEU A 37 12.82 -2.97 -4.61
N ALA A 38 12.00 -3.94 -4.22
CA ALA A 38 10.56 -3.90 -4.43
C ALA A 38 9.90 -2.73 -3.65
N ILE A 39 10.32 -2.49 -2.41
CA ILE A 39 9.86 -1.34 -1.63
C ILE A 39 10.22 -0.02 -2.34
N TYR A 40 11.48 0.15 -2.76
CA TYR A 40 11.88 1.36 -3.49
C TYR A 40 11.09 1.54 -4.79
N ALA A 41 10.83 0.45 -5.52
CA ALA A 41 10.04 0.49 -6.73
C ALA A 41 8.59 0.94 -6.46
N VAL A 42 7.96 0.48 -5.38
CA VAL A 42 6.60 0.94 -4.99
C VAL A 42 6.59 2.44 -4.72
N PHE A 43 7.51 2.94 -3.90
CA PHE A 43 7.57 4.36 -3.61
C PHE A 43 7.88 5.20 -4.85
N ALA A 44 8.82 4.75 -5.69
CA ALA A 44 9.11 5.42 -6.96
C ALA A 44 7.88 5.45 -7.88
N LEU A 45 7.15 4.34 -8.01
CA LEU A 45 5.97 4.25 -8.85
C LEU A 45 4.87 5.20 -8.34
N LEU A 46 4.61 5.22 -7.03
CA LEU A 46 3.61 6.12 -6.43
C LEU A 46 4.00 7.60 -6.55
N TRP A 47 5.29 7.92 -6.51
CA TRP A 47 5.75 9.32 -6.57
C TRP A 47 5.84 9.86 -8.00
N PHE A 48 6.40 9.08 -8.92
CA PHE A 48 6.70 9.54 -10.28
C PHE A 48 5.58 9.22 -11.29
N VAL A 49 4.75 8.20 -11.03
CA VAL A 49 3.71 7.78 -11.98
C VAL A 49 2.34 8.27 -11.51
N ALA A 50 1.91 9.41 -12.07
CA ALA A 50 0.64 10.04 -11.69
C ALA A 50 -0.60 9.12 -11.84
N PRO A 51 -0.76 8.31 -12.90
CA PRO A 51 -1.87 7.37 -13.01
C PRO A 51 -1.89 6.34 -11.87
N VAL A 52 -0.74 5.79 -11.49
CA VAL A 52 -0.63 4.80 -10.41
C VAL A 52 -1.00 5.44 -9.08
N ARG A 53 -0.48 6.64 -8.81
CA ARG A 53 -0.83 7.40 -7.61
C ARG A 53 -2.34 7.63 -7.50
N SER A 54 -2.97 8.09 -8.59
CA SER A 54 -4.41 8.33 -8.62
C SER A 54 -5.21 7.05 -8.36
N ALA A 55 -4.88 5.96 -9.07
CA ALA A 55 -5.53 4.67 -8.90
C ALA A 55 -5.41 4.15 -7.45
N PHE A 56 -4.23 4.30 -6.83
CA PHE A 56 -4.02 3.93 -5.43
C PHE A 56 -4.93 4.72 -4.49
N TYR A 57 -4.99 6.06 -4.63
CA TYR A 57 -5.87 6.87 -3.79
C TYR A 57 -7.35 6.55 -3.99
N HIS A 58 -7.78 6.30 -5.23
CA HIS A 58 -9.15 5.87 -5.52
C HIS A 58 -9.47 4.53 -4.84
N ALA A 59 -8.57 3.55 -4.91
CA ALA A 59 -8.74 2.27 -4.24
C ALA A 59 -8.85 2.44 -2.71
N VAL A 60 -8.00 3.27 -2.10
CA VAL A 60 -8.08 3.57 -0.66
C VAL A 60 -9.44 4.15 -0.31
N LEU A 61 -9.92 5.14 -1.06
CA LEU A 61 -11.20 5.80 -0.80
C LEU A 61 -12.39 4.82 -0.94
N GLN A 62 -12.35 3.94 -1.94
CA GLN A 62 -13.35 2.88 -2.12
C GLN A 62 -13.35 1.90 -0.95
N LEU A 63 -12.17 1.44 -0.51
CA LEU A 63 -12.06 0.54 0.64
C LEU A 63 -12.58 1.17 1.93
N THR A 64 -12.28 2.45 2.17
CA THR A 64 -12.82 3.16 3.34
C THR A 64 -14.33 3.35 3.28
N ALA A 65 -14.87 3.61 2.08
CA ALA A 65 -16.32 3.70 1.89
C ALA A 65 -17.00 2.34 2.13
N LEU A 66 -16.41 1.24 1.65
CA LEU A 66 -16.89 -0.12 1.92
C LEU A 66 -16.83 -0.48 3.42
N ALA A 67 -15.81 0.00 4.12
CA ALA A 67 -15.69 -0.14 5.56
C ALA A 67 -16.64 0.79 6.36
N ASN A 68 -17.54 1.52 5.67
CA ASN A 68 -18.48 2.49 6.26
C ASN A 68 -17.78 3.61 7.07
N ILE A 69 -16.55 3.96 6.68
CA ILE A 69 -15.80 5.04 7.31
C ILE A 69 -16.24 6.35 6.66
N ASP A 70 -16.73 7.28 7.48
CA ASP A 70 -17.11 8.62 7.03
C ASP A 70 -15.90 9.37 6.45
N GLN A 71 -16.03 9.83 5.21
CA GLN A 71 -14.99 10.60 4.53
C GLN A 71 -14.69 11.92 5.24
N ALA A 72 -15.64 12.48 6.00
CA ALA A 72 -15.41 13.64 6.84
C ALA A 72 -14.27 13.39 7.83
N LEU A 73 -14.20 12.20 8.44
CA LEU A 73 -13.14 11.84 9.38
C LEU A 73 -11.75 11.81 8.72
N ILE A 74 -11.69 11.39 7.45
CA ILE A 74 -10.44 11.39 6.66
C ILE A 74 -9.97 12.82 6.43
N ILE A 75 -10.89 13.72 6.05
CA ILE A 75 -10.60 15.15 5.82
C ILE A 75 -10.19 15.83 7.12
N PHE A 76 -10.92 15.61 8.21
CA PHE A 76 -10.57 16.15 9.53
C PHE A 76 -9.20 15.65 9.99
N GLY A 77 -8.89 14.36 9.82
CA GLY A 77 -7.57 13.81 10.12
C GLY A 77 -6.46 14.50 9.32
N GLN A 78 -6.68 14.69 8.01
CA GLN A 78 -5.70 15.36 7.15
C GLN A 78 -5.50 16.84 7.49
N LEU A 79 -6.56 17.55 7.90
CA LEU A 79 -6.47 18.92 8.37
C LEU A 79 -5.64 19.01 9.66
N ASN A 80 -5.87 18.11 10.62
CA ASN A 80 -5.12 18.10 11.87
C ASN A 80 -3.64 17.72 11.69
N MET A 81 -3.30 16.84 10.74
CA MET A 81 -1.92 16.44 10.46
C MET A 81 -1.12 17.47 9.65
N ARG A 82 -1.77 18.44 8.99
CA ARG A 82 -1.09 19.49 8.19
C ARG A 82 -0.51 20.63 9.04
N PHE A 83 -0.88 20.73 10.31
CA PHE A 83 -0.47 21.81 11.22
C PHE A 83 0.47 21.37 12.35
N LEU A 84 1.04 20.17 12.25
CA LEU A 84 2.12 19.69 13.13
C LEU A 84 3.46 19.71 12.37
#